data_AF-K1U5S0-F1
#
_entry.id   AF-K1U5S0-F1
#
_cell.length_a   1.000
_cell.length_b   1.000
_cell.length_c   1.000
_cell.angle_alpha   90.00
_cell.angle_beta   90.00
_cell.angle_gamma   90.00
#
_symmetry.space_group_name_H-M   'P 1'
#
loop_
_entity.id
_entity.type
_entity.pdbx_description
1 polymer ?
#
loop_
_entity_poly.entity_id
_entity_poly.type
_entity_poly.pdbx_seq_one_letter_code
_entity_poly.pdbx_strand_id
1 'polypeptide(L)'
;MEEILGFLRRLHDHNDREWFDAHRDEWTRAKRRFAAFTERLIAGIAAFDPSVRGLRPQDCTYRIARDTRFSADKTPYKTHVGAFVAPRGKKSGFAGYYLHLEPSCDGMLGGSLLAAGL
;
A
#
# COMPACT_ATOMS: atom_id res chain seq x y z
N MET A 1 -7.20 8.70 -6.94
CA MET A 1 -6.20 8.70 -5.86
C MET A 1 -6.76 9.35 -4.61
N GLU A 2 -7.51 10.44 -4.75
CA GLU A 2 -8.28 11.10 -3.68
C GLU A 2 -9.14 10.15 -2.85
N GLU A 3 -9.88 9.21 -3.45
CA GLU A 3 -10.66 8.21 -2.70
C GLU A 3 -9.81 7.38 -1.72
N ILE A 4 -8.61 6.95 -2.15
CA ILE A 4 -7.71 6.16 -1.30
C ILE A 4 -7.19 7.04 -0.17
N LEU A 5 -6.68 8.23 -0.50
CA LEU A 5 -6.11 9.16 0.48
C LEU A 5 -7.16 9.67 1.48
N GLY A 6 -8.39 9.92 1.01
CA GLY A 6 -9.51 10.34 1.84
C GLY A 6 -9.96 9.24 2.81
N PHE A 7 -10.03 7.99 2.37
CA PHE A 7 -10.28 6.86 3.27
C PHE A 7 -9.16 6.73 4.31
N LEU A 8 -7.89 6.77 3.89
CA LEU A 8 -6.75 6.64 4.79
C LEU A 8 -6.67 7.79 5.81
N ARG A 9 -7.08 9.01 5.43
CA ARG A 9 -7.21 10.13 6.36
C ARG A 9 -8.23 9.84 7.45
N ARG A 10 -9.44 9.42 7.08
CA ARG A 10 -10.47 9.10 8.09
C ARG A 10 -10.08 7.91 8.95
N LEU A 11 -9.42 6.91 8.35
CA LEU A 11 -8.88 5.77 9.09
C LEU A 11 -7.80 6.19 10.09
N HIS A 12 -6.98 7.20 9.77
CA HIS A 12 -6.02 7.77 10.71
C HIS A 12 -6.75 8.34 11.94
N ASP A 13 -7.84 9.07 11.72
CA ASP A 13 -8.60 9.71 12.80
C ASP A 13 -9.47 8.71 13.60
N HIS A 14 -9.83 7.58 13.00
CA HIS A 14 -10.72 6.54 13.57
C HIS A 14 -10.15 5.12 13.40
N ASN A 15 -8.94 4.87 13.90
CA ASN A 15 -8.23 3.59 13.71
C ASN A 15 -8.67 2.52 14.72
N ASP A 16 -9.91 2.09 14.63
CA ASP A 16 -10.47 0.99 15.40
C ASP A 16 -11.24 0.01 14.50
N ARG A 17 -11.54 -1.18 15.03
CA ARG A 17 -12.16 -2.27 14.25
C ARG A 17 -13.61 -1.98 13.91
N GLU A 18 -14.35 -1.34 14.80
CA GLU A 18 -15.77 -1.05 14.63
C GLU A 18 -15.96 -0.05 13.49
N TRP A 19 -15.19 1.03 13.51
CA TRP A 19 -15.17 2.01 12.43
C TRP A 19 -14.77 1.38 11.10
N PHE A 20 -13.70 0.57 11.08
CA PHE A 20 -13.26 -0.08 9.85
C PHE A 20 -14.30 -1.06 9.29
N ASP A 21 -14.99 -1.80 10.15
CA ASP A 21 -16.04 -2.73 9.74
C ASP A 21 -17.24 -1.99 9.14
N ALA A 22 -17.63 -0.86 9.71
CA ALA A 22 -18.67 0.01 9.16
C ALA A 22 -18.29 0.59 7.78
N HIS A 23 -17.00 0.81 7.50
CA HIS A 23 -16.49 1.40 6.25
C HIS A 23 -15.81 0.37 5.34
N ARG A 24 -16.08 -0.92 5.54
CA ARG A 24 -15.43 -2.04 4.83
C ARG A 24 -15.64 -2.00 3.32
N ASP A 25 -16.79 -1.52 2.86
CA ASP A 25 -17.10 -1.39 1.44
C ASP A 25 -16.26 -0.28 0.78
N GLU A 26 -16.07 0.84 1.47
CA GLU A 26 -15.19 1.92 1.02
C GLU A 26 -13.74 1.44 0.91
N TRP A 27 -13.26 0.72 1.92
CA TRP A 27 -11.95 0.07 1.86
C TRP A 27 -11.84 -0.90 0.68
N THR A 28 -12.87 -1.71 0.44
CA THR A 28 -12.86 -2.68 -0.67
C THR A 28 -12.74 -1.97 -2.02
N ARG A 29 -13.43 -0.84 -2.20
CA ARG A 29 -13.30 0.00 -3.41
C ARG A 29 -11.92 0.63 -3.52
N ALA A 30 -11.41 1.22 -2.45
CA ALA A 30 -10.07 1.82 -2.39
C ALA A 30 -8.97 0.78 -2.73
N LYS A 31 -9.06 -0.42 -2.15
CA LYS A 31 -8.16 -1.54 -2.41
C LYS A 31 -8.19 -1.98 -3.86
N ARG A 32 -9.37 -2.11 -4.48
CA ARG A 32 -9.50 -2.44 -5.92
C ARG A 32 -8.86 -1.37 -6.79
N ARG A 33 -9.07 -0.10 -6.46
CA ARG A 33 -8.48 1.03 -7.18
C ARG A 33 -6.95 1.04 -7.08
N PHE A 34 -6.41 0.74 -5.90
CA PHE A 34 -4.97 0.61 -5.69
C PHE A 34 -4.37 -0.59 -6.43
N ALA A 35 -5.08 -1.72 -6.48
CA ALA A 35 -4.65 -2.90 -7.24
C ALA A 35 -4.58 -2.60 -8.75
N ALA A 36 -5.61 -1.96 -9.32
CA ALA A 36 -5.63 -1.56 -10.72
C ALA A 36 -4.54 -0.52 -11.04
N PHE A 37 -4.23 0.38 -10.10
CA PHE A 37 -3.09 1.28 -10.24
C PHE A 37 -1.75 0.51 -10.21
N THR A 38 -1.58 -0.41 -9.26
CA THR A 38 -0.38 -1.24 -9.15
C THR A 38 -0.14 -2.07 -10.42
N GLU A 39 -1.19 -2.56 -11.05
CA GLU A 39 -1.09 -3.28 -12.33
C GLU A 39 -0.48 -2.40 -13.44
N ARG A 40 -0.96 -1.15 -13.58
CA ARG A 40 -0.38 -0.19 -14.52
C ARG A 40 1.05 0.20 -14.15
N LEU A 41 1.35 0.31 -12.84
CA LEU A 41 2.70 0.58 -12.36
C LEU A 41 3.66 -0.55 -12.74
N ILE A 42 3.27 -1.82 -12.54
CA ILE A 42 4.05 -2.99 -12.95
C ILE A 42 4.29 -2.96 -14.46
N ALA A 43 3.25 -2.70 -15.26
CA ALA A 43 3.39 -2.61 -16.72
C ALA A 43 4.35 -1.48 -17.15
N GLY A 44 4.26 -0.32 -16.50
CA GLY A 44 5.17 0.80 -16.74
C GLY A 44 6.62 0.48 -16.40
N ILE A 45 6.87 -0.17 -15.26
CA ILE A 45 8.21 -0.62 -14.87
C ILE A 45 8.72 -1.69 -15.84
N ALA A 46 7.87 -2.65 -16.22
CA ALA A 46 8.20 -3.75 -17.13
C ALA A 46 8.61 -3.31 -18.55
N ALA A 47 8.32 -2.06 -18.92
CA ALA A 47 8.75 -1.46 -20.18
C ALA A 47 10.28 -1.21 -20.20
N PHE A 48 10.89 -0.90 -19.05
CA PHE A 48 12.34 -0.65 -18.94
C PHE A 48 13.08 -1.68 -18.08
N ASP A 49 12.38 -2.41 -17.21
CA ASP A 49 12.93 -3.49 -16.40
C ASP A 49 12.13 -4.79 -16.65
N PRO A 50 12.55 -5.63 -17.61
CA PRO A 50 11.83 -6.84 -17.96
C PRO A 50 11.73 -7.88 -16.83
N SER A 51 12.55 -7.78 -15.78
CA SER A 51 12.62 -8.76 -14.70
C SER A 51 11.36 -8.82 -13.83
N VAL A 52 10.53 -7.77 -13.88
CA VAL A 52 9.28 -7.67 -13.11
C VAL A 52 8.04 -8.06 -13.93
N ARG A 53 8.22 -8.53 -15.17
CA ARG A 53 7.12 -8.98 -16.03
C ARG A 53 6.37 -10.16 -15.40
N GLY A 54 5.06 -10.19 -15.61
CA GLY A 54 4.19 -11.27 -15.12
C GLY A 54 3.82 -11.18 -13.63
N LEU A 55 4.34 -10.21 -12.88
CA LEU A 55 3.89 -9.94 -11.52
C LEU A 55 2.45 -9.45 -11.52
N ARG A 56 1.67 -9.89 -10.54
CA ARG A 56 0.31 -9.40 -10.29
C ARG A 56 0.32 -8.44 -9.11
N PRO A 57 -0.67 -7.54 -8.98
CA PRO A 57 -0.75 -6.61 -7.86
C PRO A 57 -0.63 -7.27 -6.47
N GLN A 58 -1.19 -8.46 -6.27
CA GLN A 58 -1.10 -9.19 -5.00
C GLN A 58 0.31 -9.67 -4.65
N ASP A 59 1.18 -9.82 -5.65
CA ASP A 59 2.58 -10.20 -5.46
C ASP A 59 3.38 -8.99 -4.93
N CYS A 60 2.92 -7.76 -5.21
CA CYS A 60 3.59 -6.49 -4.85
C CYS A 60 2.96 -5.73 -3.67
N THR A 61 1.66 -5.88 -3.43
CA THR A 61 0.92 -5.13 -2.40
C THR A 61 0.91 -5.80 -1.03
N TYR A 62 0.56 -5.05 0.01
CA TYR A 62 0.52 -5.51 1.41
C TYR A 62 -0.91 -5.54 1.97
N ARG A 63 -1.09 -6.31 3.06
CA ARG A 63 -2.30 -6.21 3.88
C ARG A 63 -2.33 -4.88 4.65
N ILE A 64 -3.53 -4.34 4.83
CA ILE A 64 -3.77 -3.14 5.63
C ILE A 64 -3.68 -3.40 7.13
N ALA A 65 -3.95 -4.63 7.60
CA ALA A 65 -3.81 -4.98 9.00
C ALA A 65 -2.36 -4.81 9.47
N ARG A 66 -2.18 -4.09 10.58
CA ARG A 66 -0.90 -3.87 11.23
C ARG A 66 -0.53 -5.10 12.05
N ASP A 67 0.76 -5.42 12.09
CA ASP A 67 1.28 -6.40 13.05
C ASP A 67 1.66 -5.66 14.33
N THR A 68 0.91 -5.88 15.40
CA THR A 68 1.04 -5.13 16.65
C THR A 68 1.78 -5.90 17.74
N ARG A 69 2.25 -7.13 17.47
CA ARG A 69 2.89 -7.99 18.48
C ARG A 69 4.11 -7.33 19.12
N PHE A 70 4.92 -6.66 18.31
CA PHE A 70 6.18 -6.04 18.73
C PHE A 70 6.19 -4.50 18.55
N SER A 71 5.07 -3.90 18.15
CA SER A 71 4.98 -2.44 17.95
C SER A 71 4.49 -1.75 19.22
N ALA A 72 5.04 -0.57 19.54
CA ALA A 72 4.49 0.31 20.57
C ALA A 72 3.12 0.87 20.16
N ASP A 73 2.93 1.12 18.86
CA ASP A 73 1.66 1.50 18.27
C ASP A 73 0.76 0.26 18.12
N LYS A 74 -0.35 0.26 18.85
CA LYS A 74 -1.31 -0.84 18.90
C LYS A 74 -2.51 -0.66 17.96
N THR A 75 -2.49 0.35 17.08
CA THR A 75 -3.55 0.54 16.10
C THR A 75 -3.71 -0.70 15.20
N PRO A 76 -4.94 -1.16 14.94
CA PRO A 76 -5.20 -2.39 14.18
C PRO A 76 -4.83 -2.29 12.69
N TYR A 77 -4.85 -1.08 12.12
CA TYR A 77 -4.66 -0.87 10.68
C TYR A 77 -3.53 0.11 10.39
N LYS A 78 -2.93 -0.04 9.21
CA LYS A 78 -2.01 0.93 8.63
C LYS A 78 -2.79 2.08 8.02
N THR A 79 -2.29 3.30 8.19
CA THR A 79 -2.83 4.55 7.62
C THR A 79 -2.22 4.87 6.25
N HIS A 80 -1.53 3.91 5.65
CA HIS A 80 -0.93 4.00 4.33
C HIS A 80 -1.17 2.71 3.53
N VAL A 81 -1.02 2.81 2.21
CA VAL A 81 -0.89 1.65 1.33
C VAL A 81 0.41 1.72 0.56
N GLY A 82 0.96 0.57 0.20
CA GLY A 82 2.19 0.52 -0.56
C GLY A 82 2.27 -0.68 -1.49
N ALA A 83 3.14 -0.57 -2.48
CA ALA A 83 3.47 -1.64 -3.41
C ALA A 83 4.98 -1.69 -3.59
N PHE A 84 5.55 -2.88 -3.47
CA PHE A 84 6.95 -3.13 -3.79
C PHE A 84 7.05 -4.04 -5.01
N VAL A 85 7.55 -3.48 -6.11
CA VAL A 85 7.70 -4.18 -7.39
C VAL A 85 9.16 -4.59 -7.52
N ALA A 86 9.42 -5.88 -7.32
CA ALA A 86 10.73 -6.49 -7.41
C ALA A 86 10.63 -7.83 -8.16
N PRO A 87 11.70 -8.31 -8.81
CA PRO A 87 11.70 -9.62 -9.45
C PRO A 87 11.19 -10.69 -8.49
N ARG A 88 10.32 -11.59 -8.95
CA ARG A 88 9.69 -12.65 -8.13
C ARG A 88 8.84 -12.15 -6.95
N GLY A 89 8.47 -10.88 -6.92
CA GLY A 89 7.52 -10.28 -5.97
C GLY A 89 8.16 -9.75 -4.69
N LYS A 90 7.35 -9.13 -3.82
CA LYS A 90 7.82 -8.31 -2.68
C LYS A 90 8.64 -9.03 -1.59
N LYS A 91 8.74 -10.37 -1.64
CA LYS A 91 9.44 -11.19 -0.64
C LYS A 91 10.71 -11.84 -1.21
N SER A 92 11.14 -11.42 -2.39
CA SER A 92 12.20 -12.09 -3.13
C SER A 92 13.62 -11.77 -2.66
N GLY A 93 13.80 -10.68 -1.92
CA GLY A 93 15.12 -10.18 -1.51
C GLY A 93 15.89 -9.46 -2.62
N PHE A 94 15.27 -9.24 -3.78
CA PHE A 94 15.84 -8.39 -4.82
C PHE A 94 15.52 -6.92 -4.57
N ALA A 95 16.41 -6.05 -5.06
CA ALA A 95 16.10 -4.64 -5.19
C ALA A 95 14.87 -4.44 -6.10
N GLY A 96 14.15 -3.36 -5.87
CA GLY A 96 12.94 -3.03 -6.60
C GLY A 96 12.48 -1.61 -6.37
N TYR A 97 11.25 -1.36 -6.78
CA TYR A 97 10.62 -0.04 -6.76
C TYR A 97 9.50 -0.04 -5.73
N TYR A 98 9.62 0.82 -4.73
CA TYR A 98 8.63 0.99 -3.67
C TYR A 98 7.81 2.25 -3.89
N LEU A 99 6.50 2.06 -4.01
CA LEU A 99 5.53 3.15 -3.92
C LEU A 99 4.89 3.14 -2.54
N HIS A 100 4.89 4.31 -1.90
CA HIS A 100 4.18 4.59 -0.67
C HIS A 100 3.10 5.64 -0.91
N LEU A 101 1.89 5.38 -0.44
CA LEU A 101 0.78 6.32 -0.48
C LEU A 101 0.24 6.52 0.93
N GLU A 102 0.38 7.74 1.42
CA GLU A 102 -0.08 8.18 2.73
C GLU A 102 -0.67 9.58 2.60
N PRO A 103 -1.78 9.88 3.31
CA PRO A 103 -2.30 11.24 3.40
C PRO A 103 -1.28 12.16 4.10
N SER A 104 -1.32 13.46 3.79
CA SER A 104 -0.47 14.47 4.43
C SER A 104 -0.91 14.77 5.87
N CYS A 105 -0.79 13.80 6.76
CA CYS A 105 -1.08 13.83 8.20
C CYS A 105 0.17 13.48 9.01
N ASP A 106 0.03 13.26 10.32
CA ASP A 106 1.09 12.74 11.20
C ASP A 106 1.36 11.24 10.95
N GLY A 107 1.50 10.86 9.69
CA GLY A 107 1.83 9.52 9.23
C GLY A 107 3.34 9.24 9.28
N MET A 108 3.73 8.05 8.81
CA MET A 108 5.12 7.60 8.82
C MET A 108 6.05 8.52 8.01
N LEU A 109 5.57 9.05 6.90
CA LEU A 109 6.29 9.95 6.01
C LEU A 109 5.61 11.32 5.89
N GLY A 110 4.36 11.44 6.33
CA GLY A 110 3.54 12.64 6.16
C GLY A 110 3.21 12.94 4.71
N GLY A 111 3.26 11.92 3.84
CA GLY A 111 3.06 12.06 2.41
C GLY A 111 3.39 10.81 1.60
N SER A 112 3.29 10.94 0.28
CA SER A 112 3.54 9.84 -0.66
C SER A 112 4.96 9.91 -1.22
N LEU A 113 5.59 8.76 -1.43
CA LEU A 113 6.93 8.67 -2.03
C LEU A 113 7.05 7.53 -3.04
N LEU A 114 8.04 7.66 -3.92
CA LEU A 114 8.54 6.59 -4.77
C LEU A 114 10.04 6.46 -4.55
N ALA A 115 10.51 5.25 -4.28
CA ALA A 115 11.93 4.94 -4.07
C ALA A 115 12.35 3.71 -4.86
N ALA A 116 13.62 3.61 -5.20
CA ALA A 116 14.23 2.41 -5.78
C ALA A 116 15.39 1.97 -4.89
N GLY A 117 15.47 0.68 -4.58
CA GLY A 117 16.46 0.16 -3.63
C GLY A 117 16.18 -1.26 -3.18
N LEU A 118 17.00 -1.73 -2.24
CA LEU A 118 16.96 -3.07 -1.67
C LEU A 118 16.24 -3.08 -0.32
#